data_AF-A0A9D8RNT5-F1
#
_entry.id   AF-A0A9D8RNT5-F1
#
_cell.length_a   1.000
_cell.length_b   1.000
_cell.length_c   1.000
_cell.angle_alpha   90.00
_cell.angle_beta   90.00
_cell.angle_gamma   90.00
#
_symmetry.space_group_name_H-M   'P 1'
#
loop_
_entity.id
_entity.type
_entity.pdbx_description
1 polymer ?
#
loop_
_entity_poly.entity_id
_entity_poly.type
_entity_poly.pdbx_seq_one_letter_code
_entity_poly.pdbx_strand_id
1 'polypeptide(L)'
;MWEKDININEVREIRSRTTVYFGVGAIAKIADICQDLKAKGLDKIIVMTGRGAYKKTGTWDHVVKAFADNGISYVHYDKVTPNPNTHHVNEAAKMAADFGAKAMLAIGGGSAIDAGKSVAILMKNPGKTAEELYEFAFTPTEAAPIIAINLTHGTGSEANRFAVVTIEEKDFKPAIAYDCIYPMYSIDDPALMTGLSEDQTRYVSIDAVNHVVEASTTKATSPYAIDLGISVVKLVAEYLPVALKDPKNLEARYFLAYAALIA
;
A
#
# COMPACT_ATOMS: atom_id res chain seq x y z
N MET A 1 10.32 29.41 -10.79
CA MET A 1 10.89 28.35 -11.65
C MET A 1 11.89 27.62 -10.80
N TRP A 2 11.48 26.43 -10.32
CA TRP A 2 12.29 25.54 -9.48
C TRP A 2 13.57 25.09 -10.19
N GLU A 3 13.61 25.20 -11.52
CA GLU A 3 14.73 24.86 -12.41
C GLU A 3 16.02 25.59 -12.01
N LYS A 4 15.92 26.77 -11.39
CA LYS A 4 17.08 27.56 -10.92
C LYS A 4 17.65 27.06 -9.59
N ASP A 5 16.87 26.32 -8.83
CA ASP A 5 17.21 25.85 -7.48
C ASP A 5 17.78 24.41 -7.50
N ILE A 6 17.78 23.76 -8.67
CA ILE A 6 18.31 22.40 -8.84
C ILE A 6 19.83 22.43 -9.11
N ASN A 7 20.59 21.74 -8.27
CA ASN A 7 22.00 21.49 -8.51
C ASN A 7 22.19 20.36 -9.53
N ILE A 8 22.57 20.71 -10.76
CA ILE A 8 22.76 19.74 -11.86
C ILE A 8 23.91 18.74 -11.64
N ASN A 9 24.81 19.01 -10.69
CA ASN A 9 25.92 18.12 -10.36
C ASN A 9 25.60 17.18 -9.19
N GLU A 10 24.44 17.36 -8.53
CA GLU A 10 24.00 16.46 -7.47
C GLU A 10 23.33 15.23 -8.07
N VAL A 11 23.90 14.05 -7.79
CA VAL A 11 23.33 12.78 -8.24
C VAL A 11 22.14 12.43 -7.34
N ARG A 12 20.96 12.30 -7.94
CA ARG A 12 19.73 11.82 -7.28
C ARG A 12 19.39 10.43 -7.79
N GLU A 13 18.98 9.55 -6.87
CA GLU A 13 18.45 8.24 -7.22
C GLU A 13 16.93 8.29 -7.32
N ILE A 14 16.37 7.84 -8.44
CA ILE A 14 14.92 7.75 -8.67
C ILE A 14 14.57 6.26 -8.74
N ARG A 15 13.60 5.83 -7.94
CA ARG A 15 13.22 4.42 -7.80
C ARG A 15 11.73 4.25 -8.04
N SER A 16 11.39 3.27 -8.86
CA SER A 16 10.07 2.64 -8.89
C SER A 16 10.31 1.14 -9.00
N ARG A 17 9.93 0.39 -7.96
CA ARG A 17 10.27 -1.05 -7.85
C ARG A 17 9.05 -1.97 -7.90
N THR A 18 7.87 -1.48 -7.52
CA THR A 18 6.62 -2.25 -7.56
C THR A 18 6.12 -2.38 -8.99
N THR A 19 5.68 -3.58 -9.38
CA THR A 19 4.88 -3.75 -10.60
C THR A 19 3.42 -3.42 -10.28
N VAL A 20 2.91 -2.30 -10.81
CA VAL A 20 1.55 -1.83 -10.53
C VAL A 20 0.62 -2.18 -11.69
N TYR A 21 -0.47 -2.89 -11.39
CA TYR A 21 -1.59 -3.09 -12.31
C TYR A 21 -2.64 -2.02 -12.02
N PHE A 22 -2.72 -1.03 -12.91
CA PHE A 22 -3.55 0.16 -12.72
C PHE A 22 -4.66 0.25 -13.77
N GLY A 23 -5.89 0.55 -13.33
CA GLY A 23 -7.03 0.84 -14.22
C GLY A 23 -8.30 0.07 -13.87
N VAL A 24 -9.42 0.47 -14.49
CA VAL A 24 -10.72 -0.16 -14.24
C VAL A 24 -10.69 -1.63 -14.67
N GLY A 25 -11.01 -2.53 -13.75
CA GLY A 25 -10.93 -3.99 -13.96
C GLY A 25 -9.56 -4.59 -13.68
N ALA A 26 -8.59 -3.81 -13.18
CA ALA A 26 -7.26 -4.31 -12.80
C ALA A 26 -7.33 -5.42 -11.75
N ILE A 27 -8.41 -5.52 -10.96
CA ILE A 27 -8.61 -6.63 -10.01
C ILE A 27 -8.52 -8.01 -10.67
N ALA A 28 -8.84 -8.15 -11.96
CA ALA A 28 -8.69 -9.40 -12.70
C ALA A 28 -7.24 -9.93 -12.73
N LYS A 29 -6.25 -9.05 -12.60
CA LYS A 29 -4.82 -9.41 -12.59
C LYS A 29 -4.40 -10.22 -11.37
N ILE A 30 -5.26 -10.34 -10.35
CA ILE A 30 -5.01 -11.24 -9.23
C ILE A 30 -4.87 -12.70 -9.68
N ALA A 31 -5.54 -13.11 -10.75
CA ALA A 31 -5.39 -14.45 -11.31
C ALA A 31 -3.96 -14.70 -11.82
N ASP A 32 -3.41 -13.76 -12.58
CA ASP A 32 -2.05 -13.84 -13.12
C ASP A 32 -0.99 -13.78 -12.00
N ILE A 33 -1.21 -12.93 -10.99
CA ILE A 33 -0.35 -12.86 -9.80
C ILE A 33 -0.38 -14.21 -9.08
N CYS A 34 -1.55 -14.81 -8.87
CA CYS A 34 -1.65 -16.11 -8.20
C CYS A 34 -0.93 -17.21 -8.99
N GLN A 35 -1.00 -17.20 -10.31
CA GLN A 35 -0.27 -18.13 -11.16
C GLN A 35 1.25 -17.97 -10.99
N ASP A 36 1.76 -16.74 -11.00
CA ASP A 36 3.18 -16.44 -10.78
C ASP A 36 3.64 -16.85 -9.37
N LEU A 37 2.86 -16.54 -8.33
CA LEU A 37 3.15 -16.96 -6.96
C LEU A 37 3.23 -18.49 -6.85
N LYS A 38 2.29 -19.20 -7.48
CA LYS A 38 2.30 -20.67 -7.50
C LYS A 38 3.54 -21.22 -8.19
N ALA A 39 3.93 -20.64 -9.33
CA ALA A 39 5.15 -21.03 -10.06
C ALA A 39 6.42 -20.81 -9.24
N LYS A 40 6.45 -19.79 -8.37
CA LYS A 40 7.54 -19.51 -7.42
C LYS A 40 7.47 -20.33 -6.12
N GLY A 41 6.48 -21.23 -5.99
CA GLY A 41 6.29 -22.03 -4.77
C GLY A 41 5.75 -21.25 -3.57
N LEU A 42 5.18 -20.07 -3.79
CA LEU A 42 4.59 -19.16 -2.80
C LEU A 42 3.09 -19.43 -2.63
N ASP A 43 2.75 -20.67 -2.28
CA ASP A 43 1.38 -21.19 -2.29
C ASP A 43 0.67 -21.20 -0.92
N LYS A 44 1.28 -20.59 0.08
CA LYS A 44 0.71 -20.34 1.41
C LYS A 44 0.79 -18.86 1.72
N ILE A 45 -0.36 -18.19 1.84
CA ILE A 45 -0.42 -16.73 1.96
C ILE A 45 -1.08 -16.34 3.28
N ILE A 46 -0.47 -15.41 4.02
CA ILE A 46 -1.19 -14.64 5.05
C ILE A 46 -1.87 -13.48 4.33
N VAL A 47 -3.18 -13.33 4.54
CA VAL A 47 -3.96 -12.20 4.05
C VAL A 47 -4.22 -11.25 5.20
N MET A 48 -4.01 -9.95 5.00
CA MET A 48 -4.26 -8.91 6.00
C MET A 48 -5.23 -7.87 5.46
N THR A 49 -6.33 -7.66 6.19
CA THR A 49 -7.37 -6.71 5.80
C THR A 49 -7.88 -5.93 7.00
N GLY A 50 -8.55 -4.81 6.72
CA GLY A 50 -9.48 -4.23 7.69
C GLY A 50 -10.77 -5.06 7.80
N ARG A 51 -11.70 -4.58 8.64
CA ARG A 51 -12.90 -5.34 9.04
C ARG A 51 -13.94 -5.61 7.96
N GLY A 52 -13.95 -4.89 6.84
CA GLY A 52 -15.05 -5.08 5.87
C GLY A 52 -14.93 -4.47 4.48
N ALA A 53 -14.02 -3.51 4.25
CA ALA A 53 -13.87 -2.90 2.92
C ALA A 53 -13.65 -3.96 1.83
N TYR A 54 -12.71 -4.90 2.06
CA TYR A 54 -12.39 -6.00 1.14
C TYR A 54 -13.60 -6.84 0.67
N LYS A 55 -14.62 -7.01 1.52
CA LYS A 55 -15.89 -7.67 1.16
C LYS A 55 -16.84 -6.72 0.45
N LYS A 56 -17.02 -5.51 0.98
CA LYS A 56 -17.97 -4.51 0.44
C LYS A 56 -17.63 -4.08 -0.98
N THR A 57 -16.35 -4.10 -1.35
CA THR A 57 -15.87 -3.76 -2.69
C THR A 57 -15.95 -4.92 -3.67
N GLY A 58 -16.32 -6.13 -3.23
CA GLY A 58 -16.28 -7.35 -4.06
C GLY A 58 -14.87 -7.91 -4.27
N THR A 59 -13.83 -7.24 -3.77
CA THR A 59 -12.42 -7.65 -3.92
C THR A 59 -12.18 -9.06 -3.40
N TRP A 60 -12.81 -9.42 -2.28
CA TRP A 60 -12.65 -10.72 -1.66
C TRP A 60 -13.02 -11.87 -2.59
N ASP A 61 -14.09 -11.73 -3.36
CA ASP A 61 -14.60 -12.79 -4.23
C ASP A 61 -13.62 -13.08 -5.37
N HIS A 62 -12.99 -12.05 -5.93
CA HIS A 62 -11.92 -12.19 -6.91
C HIS A 62 -10.70 -12.93 -6.33
N VAL A 63 -10.30 -12.57 -5.11
CA VAL A 63 -9.12 -13.14 -4.45
C VAL A 63 -9.33 -14.61 -4.12
N VAL A 64 -10.44 -14.97 -3.45
CA VAL A 64 -10.69 -16.37 -3.06
C VAL A 64 -10.89 -17.27 -4.27
N LYS A 65 -11.52 -16.75 -5.34
CA LYS A 65 -11.63 -17.48 -6.60
C LYS A 65 -10.25 -17.73 -7.21
N ALA A 66 -9.41 -16.69 -7.32
CA ALA A 66 -8.07 -16.84 -7.88
C ALA A 66 -7.19 -17.78 -7.05
N PHE A 67 -7.32 -17.75 -5.72
CA PHE A 67 -6.64 -18.70 -4.83
C PHE A 67 -7.09 -20.15 -5.08
N ALA A 68 -8.39 -20.39 -5.18
CA ALA A 68 -8.95 -21.70 -5.45
C ALA A 68 -8.48 -22.24 -6.82
N ASP A 69 -8.58 -21.42 -7.87
CA ASP A 69 -8.19 -21.80 -9.23
C ASP A 69 -6.70 -22.13 -9.38
N ASN A 70 -5.84 -21.57 -8.51
CA ASN A 70 -4.39 -21.76 -8.54
C ASN A 70 -3.85 -22.66 -7.41
N GLY A 71 -4.72 -23.25 -6.58
CA GLY A 71 -4.30 -24.10 -5.47
C GLY A 71 -3.41 -23.36 -4.45
N ILE A 72 -3.78 -22.12 -4.11
CA ILE A 72 -3.16 -21.32 -3.05
C ILE A 72 -3.98 -21.50 -1.76
N SER A 73 -3.29 -21.87 -0.68
CA SER A 73 -3.86 -21.92 0.65
C SER A 73 -3.61 -20.61 1.39
N TYR A 74 -4.52 -20.19 2.26
CA TYR A 74 -4.35 -18.94 3.00
C TYR A 74 -4.88 -19.00 4.44
N VAL A 75 -4.35 -18.09 5.26
CA VAL A 75 -4.94 -17.68 6.55
C VAL A 75 -5.23 -16.19 6.48
N HIS A 76 -6.24 -15.73 7.22
CA HIS A 76 -6.77 -14.37 7.06
C HIS A 76 -6.86 -13.65 8.41
N TYR A 77 -6.13 -12.54 8.51
CA TYR A 77 -6.22 -11.57 9.60
C TYR A 77 -7.04 -10.35 9.16
N ASP A 78 -8.23 -10.16 9.71
CA ASP A 78 -9.21 -9.16 9.28
C ASP A 78 -9.49 -8.04 10.30
N LYS A 79 -8.62 -7.91 11.30
CA LYS A 79 -8.86 -7.04 12.46
C LYS A 79 -8.24 -5.65 12.34
N VAL A 80 -7.50 -5.35 11.26
CA VAL A 80 -6.76 -4.09 11.13
C VAL A 80 -7.68 -2.88 11.24
N THR A 81 -7.27 -1.91 12.04
CA THR A 81 -7.95 -0.63 12.25
C THR A 81 -7.29 0.48 11.40
N PRO A 82 -7.95 1.64 11.23
CA PRO A 82 -7.35 2.77 10.49
C PRO A 82 -6.01 3.26 11.04
N ASN A 83 -5.76 3.10 12.34
CA ASN A 83 -4.45 3.31 12.95
C ASN A 83 -3.90 1.94 13.37
N PRO A 84 -3.16 1.23 12.48
CA PRO A 84 -2.62 -0.07 12.83
C PRO A 84 -1.61 0.08 13.97
N ASN A 85 -1.55 -0.92 14.84
CA ASN A 85 -0.66 -0.94 16.00
C ASN A 85 0.21 -2.21 15.98
N THR A 86 1.22 -2.24 16.84
CA THR A 86 2.16 -3.37 16.94
C THR A 86 1.47 -4.68 17.33
N HIS A 87 0.38 -4.64 18.11
CA HIS A 87 -0.42 -5.83 18.41
C HIS A 87 -1.00 -6.48 17.14
N HIS A 88 -1.59 -5.71 16.23
CA HIS A 88 -2.11 -6.24 14.97
C HIS A 88 -1.02 -6.95 14.15
N VAL A 89 0.17 -6.34 14.10
CA VAL A 89 1.32 -6.90 13.37
C VAL A 89 1.82 -8.18 14.03
N ASN A 90 2.00 -8.18 15.35
CA ASN A 90 2.48 -9.33 16.11
C ASN A 90 1.51 -10.53 16.03
N GLU A 91 0.20 -10.28 16.17
CA GLU A 91 -0.82 -11.34 16.02
C GLU A 91 -0.82 -11.96 14.62
N ALA A 92 -0.78 -11.12 13.57
CA ALA A 92 -0.76 -11.57 12.19
C ALA A 92 0.55 -12.30 11.84
N ALA A 93 1.70 -11.83 12.34
CA ALA A 93 2.99 -12.50 12.15
C ALA A 93 3.03 -13.87 12.83
N LYS A 94 2.45 -14.01 14.03
CA LYS A 94 2.29 -15.31 14.68
C LYS A 94 1.42 -16.25 13.84
N MET A 95 0.28 -15.77 13.35
CA MET A 95 -0.61 -16.56 12.50
C MET A 95 0.08 -17.01 11.20
N ALA A 96 0.86 -16.11 10.59
CA ALA A 96 1.67 -16.40 9.41
C ALA A 96 2.72 -17.49 9.69
N ALA A 97 3.41 -17.41 10.84
CA ALA A 97 4.40 -18.40 11.25
C ALA A 97 3.76 -19.77 11.51
N ASP A 98 2.67 -19.83 12.30
CA ASP A 98 1.96 -21.08 12.64
C ASP A 98 1.41 -21.78 11.38
N PHE A 99 0.97 -21.01 10.38
CA PHE A 99 0.48 -21.54 9.10
C PHE A 99 1.61 -21.97 8.13
N GLY A 100 2.82 -21.43 8.32
CA GLY A 100 3.92 -21.53 7.36
C GLY A 100 3.65 -20.71 6.10
N ALA A 101 3.13 -19.49 6.25
CA ALA A 101 2.95 -18.55 5.16
C ALA A 101 4.29 -18.18 4.51
N LYS A 102 4.28 -18.02 3.19
CA LYS A 102 5.45 -17.73 2.35
C LYS A 102 5.37 -16.35 1.69
N ALA A 103 4.18 -15.78 1.60
CA ALA A 103 3.93 -14.45 1.05
C ALA A 103 2.80 -13.75 1.84
N MET A 104 2.73 -12.43 1.67
CA MET A 104 1.80 -11.53 2.34
C MET A 104 0.92 -10.83 1.30
N LEU A 105 -0.40 -11.00 1.38
CA LEU A 105 -1.37 -10.20 0.62
C LEU A 105 -2.09 -9.20 1.54
N ALA A 106 -1.92 -7.90 1.31
CA ALA A 106 -2.70 -6.86 1.99
C ALA A 106 -3.85 -6.36 1.10
N ILE A 107 -5.06 -6.23 1.66
CA ILE A 107 -6.23 -5.67 0.97
C ILE A 107 -6.84 -4.54 1.82
N GLY A 108 -6.80 -3.32 1.31
CA GLY A 108 -7.28 -2.14 2.03
C GLY A 108 -6.62 -0.85 1.56
N GLY A 109 -6.68 0.19 2.39
CA GLY A 109 -5.83 1.37 2.22
C GLY A 109 -4.50 1.24 2.97
N GLY A 110 -3.77 2.34 3.09
CA GLY A 110 -2.44 2.39 3.72
C GLY A 110 -2.33 1.66 5.05
N SER A 111 -3.33 1.75 5.94
CA SER A 111 -3.33 1.06 7.24
C SER A 111 -3.15 -0.46 7.14
N ALA A 112 -3.84 -1.12 6.20
CA ALA A 112 -3.73 -2.57 6.03
C ALA A 112 -2.43 -2.96 5.32
N ILE A 113 -1.99 -2.11 4.37
CA ILE A 113 -0.79 -2.33 3.57
C ILE A 113 0.46 -2.16 4.45
N ASP A 114 0.54 -1.09 5.24
CA ASP A 114 1.65 -0.80 6.16
C ASP A 114 1.80 -1.91 7.20
N ALA A 115 0.69 -2.33 7.81
CA ALA A 115 0.73 -3.44 8.76
C ALA A 115 1.16 -4.75 8.08
N GLY A 116 0.71 -5.00 6.85
CA GLY A 116 1.13 -6.15 6.05
C GLY A 116 2.62 -6.15 5.71
N LYS A 117 3.18 -4.99 5.32
CA LYS A 117 4.63 -4.83 5.11
C LYS A 117 5.44 -5.20 6.35
N SER A 118 4.96 -4.80 7.52
CA SER A 118 5.59 -5.13 8.80
C SER A 118 5.49 -6.61 9.15
N VAL A 119 4.34 -7.25 8.88
CA VAL A 119 4.20 -8.70 9.00
C VAL A 119 5.20 -9.41 8.07
N ALA A 120 5.35 -8.95 6.83
CA ALA A 120 6.29 -9.53 5.88
C ALA A 120 7.75 -9.43 6.35
N ILE A 121 8.14 -8.35 7.03
CA ILE A 121 9.44 -8.25 7.71
C ILE A 121 9.55 -9.33 8.79
N LEU A 122 8.58 -9.41 9.69
CA LEU A 122 8.65 -10.36 10.83
C LEU A 122 8.64 -11.83 10.37
N MET A 123 8.01 -12.15 9.24
CA MET A 123 8.09 -13.48 8.62
C MET A 123 9.52 -13.90 8.25
N LYS A 124 10.43 -12.95 8.02
CA LYS A 124 11.85 -13.19 7.71
C LYS A 124 12.79 -12.95 8.88
N ASN A 125 12.26 -12.49 10.02
CA ASN A 125 13.04 -12.17 11.21
C ASN A 125 12.43 -12.89 12.42
N PRO A 126 12.51 -14.23 12.48
CA PRO A 126 11.89 -15.01 13.55
C PRO A 126 12.47 -14.62 14.91
N GLY A 127 11.59 -14.50 15.91
CA GLY A 127 11.96 -14.06 17.26
C GLY A 127 12.02 -12.54 17.44
N LYS A 128 11.79 -11.75 16.38
CA LYS A 128 11.62 -10.30 16.47
C LYS A 128 10.18 -9.87 16.63
N THR A 129 9.96 -8.73 17.28
CA THR A 129 8.62 -8.13 17.45
C THR A 129 8.44 -6.86 16.63
N ALA A 130 7.18 -6.45 16.46
CA ALA A 130 6.84 -5.18 15.81
C ALA A 130 7.37 -3.97 16.62
N GLU A 131 7.37 -4.04 17.94
CA GLU A 131 7.95 -3.00 18.80
C GLU A 131 9.46 -2.85 18.53
N GLU A 132 10.22 -3.96 18.51
CA GLU A 132 11.65 -3.92 18.17
C GLU A 132 11.91 -3.31 16.79
N LEU A 133 11.04 -3.59 15.81
CA LEU A 133 11.14 -3.04 14.45
C LEU A 133 10.92 -1.52 14.44
N TYR A 134 9.86 -1.06 15.10
CA TYR A 134 9.46 0.35 15.10
C TYR A 134 10.24 1.21 16.12
N GLU A 135 10.97 0.58 17.04
CA GLU A 135 11.98 1.20 17.91
C GLU A 135 13.38 1.16 17.30
N PHE A 136 13.52 0.65 16.08
CA PHE A 136 14.79 0.53 15.37
C PHE A 136 15.84 -0.30 16.12
N ALA A 137 15.40 -1.29 16.91
CA ALA A 137 16.29 -2.21 17.64
C ALA A 137 17.01 -3.20 16.71
N PHE A 138 16.58 -3.32 15.46
CA PHE A 138 17.29 -4.03 14.39
C PHE A 138 16.97 -3.42 13.02
N THR A 139 17.83 -3.72 12.03
CA THR A 139 17.64 -3.28 10.64
C THR A 139 17.23 -4.46 9.77
N PRO A 140 15.98 -4.53 9.27
CA PRO A 140 15.57 -5.60 8.37
C PRO A 140 16.20 -5.42 6.98
N THR A 141 16.81 -6.50 6.46
CA THR A 141 17.34 -6.56 5.09
C THR A 141 16.47 -7.40 4.15
N GLU A 142 15.55 -8.19 4.70
CA GLU A 142 14.65 -9.09 3.97
C GLU A 142 13.21 -8.97 4.49
N ALA A 143 12.26 -9.24 3.60
CA ALA A 143 10.84 -9.42 3.91
C ALA A 143 10.28 -10.53 3.01
N ALA A 144 9.16 -11.14 3.41
CA ALA A 144 8.41 -12.03 2.53
C ALA A 144 7.87 -11.24 1.31
N PRO A 145 7.68 -11.88 0.14
CA PRO A 145 7.02 -11.25 -0.99
C PRO A 145 5.67 -10.64 -0.60
N ILE A 146 5.47 -9.37 -0.93
CA ILE A 146 4.24 -8.60 -0.62
C ILE A 146 3.44 -8.37 -1.91
N ILE A 147 2.13 -8.56 -1.80
CA ILE A 147 1.13 -8.19 -2.79
C ILE A 147 0.18 -7.20 -2.13
N ALA A 148 -0.09 -6.08 -2.78
CA ALA A 148 -1.04 -5.09 -2.32
C ALA A 148 -2.25 -5.01 -3.26
N ILE A 149 -3.46 -4.98 -2.70
CA ILE A 149 -4.66 -4.57 -3.41
C ILE A 149 -5.18 -3.32 -2.71
N ASN A 150 -4.95 -2.18 -3.34
CA ASN A 150 -5.26 -0.88 -2.80
C ASN A 150 -6.74 -0.53 -3.03
N LEU A 151 -7.41 -0.10 -1.96
CA LEU A 151 -8.83 0.29 -1.95
C LEU A 151 -9.04 1.78 -1.66
N THR A 152 -7.97 2.59 -1.67
CA THR A 152 -7.98 4.03 -1.38
C THR A 152 -7.09 4.79 -2.35
N HIS A 153 -7.13 6.13 -2.34
CA HIS A 153 -6.29 6.96 -3.22
C HIS A 153 -5.61 8.06 -2.40
N GLY A 154 -4.71 7.68 -1.48
CA GLY A 154 -3.99 8.65 -0.64
C GLY A 154 -2.51 8.33 -0.46
N THR A 155 -2.21 7.29 0.32
CA THR A 155 -0.88 7.10 0.91
C THR A 155 0.21 6.59 -0.05
N GLY A 156 -0.15 6.14 -1.27
CA GLY A 156 0.77 5.48 -2.22
C GLY A 156 1.51 4.25 -1.64
N SER A 157 0.98 3.64 -0.56
CA SER A 157 1.71 2.64 0.21
C SER A 157 1.90 1.35 -0.59
N GLU A 158 0.97 1.04 -1.46
CA GLU A 158 1.04 -0.07 -2.40
C GLU A 158 2.23 0.02 -3.37
N ALA A 159 2.79 1.21 -3.60
CA ALA A 159 3.87 1.44 -4.56
C ALA A 159 5.18 1.94 -3.92
N ASN A 160 5.26 2.05 -2.59
CA ASN A 160 6.40 2.63 -1.88
C ASN A 160 7.03 1.69 -0.82
N ARG A 161 8.12 2.15 -0.21
CA ARG A 161 8.90 1.41 0.81
C ARG A 161 8.67 1.82 2.26
N PHE A 162 7.63 2.59 2.53
CA PHE A 162 7.33 3.11 3.85
C PHE A 162 6.24 2.27 4.54
N ALA A 163 6.27 2.23 5.87
CA ALA A 163 5.18 1.71 6.66
C ALA A 163 5.09 2.46 7.99
N VAL A 164 3.87 2.77 8.44
CA VAL A 164 3.60 3.49 9.69
C VAL A 164 2.70 2.63 10.58
N VAL A 165 3.15 2.34 11.79
CA VAL A 165 2.40 1.58 12.80
C VAL A 165 2.63 2.22 14.15
N THR A 166 1.58 2.26 14.97
CA THR A 166 1.61 2.83 16.32
C THR A 166 2.10 1.81 17.35
N ILE A 167 2.97 2.24 18.27
CA ILE A 167 3.26 1.56 19.52
C ILE A 167 2.35 2.19 20.58
N GLU A 168 1.23 1.52 20.89
CA GLU A 168 0.17 2.09 21.72
C GLU A 168 0.63 2.37 23.15
N GLU A 169 1.49 1.52 23.70
CA GLU A 169 2.03 1.65 25.06
C GLU A 169 2.93 2.88 25.24
N LYS A 170 3.40 3.46 24.13
CA LYS A 170 4.31 4.61 24.12
C LYS A 170 3.69 5.88 23.50
N ASP A 171 2.44 5.82 23.04
CA ASP A 171 1.81 6.88 22.24
C ASP A 171 2.72 7.36 21.10
N PHE A 172 3.37 6.41 20.43
CA PHE A 172 4.42 6.68 19.46
C PHE A 172 4.07 6.10 18.10
N LYS A 173 4.07 6.92 17.04
CA LYS A 173 3.70 6.52 15.67
C LYS A 173 4.88 6.71 14.69
N PRO A 174 5.92 5.88 14.77
CA PRO A 174 7.08 5.94 13.89
C PRO A 174 6.75 5.47 12.46
N ALA A 175 7.55 5.97 11.52
CA ALA A 175 7.61 5.45 10.15
C ALA A 175 8.92 4.65 9.98
N ILE A 176 8.82 3.49 9.34
CA ILE A 176 9.98 2.74 8.84
C ILE A 176 10.08 2.90 7.33
N ALA A 177 11.30 2.76 6.79
CA ALA A 177 11.56 2.91 5.36
C ALA A 177 12.65 1.94 4.89
N TYR A 178 12.27 0.78 4.34
CA TYR A 178 13.21 -0.29 3.96
C TYR A 178 12.97 -0.81 2.55
N ASP A 179 14.03 -0.99 1.77
CA ASP A 179 13.93 -1.45 0.39
C ASP A 179 13.31 -2.86 0.25
N CYS A 180 13.37 -3.69 1.30
CA CYS A 180 12.79 -5.03 1.28
C CYS A 180 11.25 -5.03 1.36
N ILE A 181 10.60 -3.91 1.68
CA ILE A 181 9.13 -3.83 1.81
C ILE A 181 8.42 -3.09 0.67
N TYR A 182 9.10 -2.88 -0.47
CA TYR A 182 8.38 -2.60 -1.71
C TYR A 182 7.48 -3.80 -2.04
N PRO A 183 6.17 -3.60 -2.29
CA PRO A 183 5.34 -4.66 -2.84
C PRO A 183 5.91 -5.16 -4.16
N MET A 184 5.86 -6.48 -4.37
CA MET A 184 6.24 -7.08 -5.67
C MET A 184 5.20 -6.69 -6.72
N TYR A 185 3.93 -6.79 -6.34
CA TYR A 185 2.78 -6.44 -7.16
C TYR A 185 1.83 -5.53 -6.38
N SER A 186 1.28 -4.52 -7.06
CA SER A 186 0.10 -3.77 -6.63
C SER A 186 -1.04 -3.93 -7.63
N ILE A 187 -2.28 -3.92 -7.14
CA ILE A 187 -3.49 -3.74 -7.92
C ILE A 187 -4.19 -2.47 -7.45
N ASP A 188 -4.41 -1.57 -8.39
CA ASP A 188 -5.09 -0.28 -8.21
C ASP A 188 -6.24 -0.20 -9.20
N ASP A 189 -7.41 -0.70 -8.78
CA ASP A 189 -8.63 -0.70 -9.57
C ASP A 189 -9.60 0.40 -9.08
N PRO A 190 -9.76 1.51 -9.84
CA PRO A 190 -10.61 2.62 -9.44
C PRO A 190 -12.07 2.25 -9.18
N ALA A 191 -12.58 1.16 -9.78
CA ALA A 191 -13.95 0.70 -9.54
C ALA A 191 -14.16 0.25 -8.10
N LEU A 192 -13.12 -0.29 -7.45
CA LEU A 192 -13.15 -0.73 -6.05
C LEU A 192 -13.22 0.46 -5.07
N MET A 193 -12.84 1.66 -5.52
CA MET A 193 -12.81 2.88 -4.70
C MET A 193 -14.14 3.66 -4.74
N THR A 194 -15.10 3.24 -5.57
CA THR A 194 -16.41 3.90 -5.70
C THR A 194 -17.30 3.78 -4.46
N GLY A 195 -16.90 2.97 -3.47
CA GLY A 195 -17.57 2.80 -2.18
C GLY A 195 -17.04 3.70 -1.07
N LEU A 196 -15.99 4.51 -1.31
CA LEU A 196 -15.47 5.46 -0.33
C LEU A 196 -16.54 6.52 0.00
N SER A 197 -16.65 6.86 1.29
CA SER A 197 -17.51 7.97 1.71
C SER A 197 -16.99 9.30 1.16
N GLU A 198 -17.84 10.32 1.23
CA GLU A 198 -17.47 11.69 0.85
C GLU A 198 -16.26 12.17 1.67
N ASP A 199 -16.31 12.03 2.99
CA ASP A 199 -15.20 12.39 3.89
C ASP A 199 -13.92 11.64 3.55
N GLN A 200 -14.00 10.32 3.37
CA GLN A 200 -12.81 9.53 3.02
C GLN A 200 -12.25 9.92 1.65
N THR A 201 -13.11 10.23 0.68
CA THR A 201 -12.68 10.73 -0.64
C THR A 201 -11.96 12.05 -0.51
N ARG A 202 -12.43 12.97 0.35
CA ARG A 202 -11.72 14.24 0.65
C ARG A 202 -10.38 13.96 1.32
N TYR A 203 -10.37 13.21 2.42
CA TYR A 203 -9.19 13.02 3.24
C TYR A 203 -8.04 12.42 2.46
N VAL A 204 -8.28 11.32 1.73
CA VAL A 204 -7.21 10.64 0.98
C VAL A 204 -6.73 11.46 -0.22
N SER A 205 -7.59 12.25 -0.87
CA SER A 205 -7.16 13.15 -1.95
C SER A 205 -6.26 14.28 -1.43
N ILE A 206 -6.57 14.83 -0.25
CA ILE A 206 -5.73 15.85 0.38
C ILE A 206 -4.43 15.25 0.92
N ASP A 207 -4.45 14.00 1.38
CA ASP A 207 -3.26 13.25 1.78
C ASP A 207 -2.26 13.13 0.63
N ALA A 208 -2.73 12.75 -0.57
CA ALA A 208 -1.90 12.72 -1.79
C ALA A 208 -1.28 14.11 -2.11
N VAL A 209 -2.03 15.19 -1.92
CA VAL A 209 -1.51 16.56 -2.10
C VAL A 209 -0.44 16.89 -1.05
N ASN A 210 -0.63 16.50 0.21
CA ASN A 210 0.35 16.73 1.27
C ASN A 210 1.67 16.01 0.95
N HIS A 211 1.60 14.75 0.52
CA HIS A 211 2.79 13.98 0.12
C HIS A 211 3.61 14.68 -0.95
N VAL A 212 2.98 15.18 -2.01
CA VAL A 212 3.74 15.87 -3.07
C VAL A 212 4.25 17.25 -2.67
N VAL A 213 3.57 17.95 -1.77
CA VAL A 213 4.07 19.22 -1.21
C VAL A 213 5.33 18.95 -0.38
N GLU A 214 5.32 17.93 0.47
CA GLU A 214 6.49 17.51 1.24
C GLU A 214 7.64 17.04 0.33
N ALA A 215 7.35 16.19 -0.66
CA ALA A 215 8.32 15.67 -1.62
C ALA A 215 8.92 16.76 -2.51
N SER A 216 8.14 17.78 -2.88
CA SER A 216 8.60 18.89 -3.71
C SER A 216 9.48 19.89 -2.94
N THR A 217 9.30 19.99 -1.61
CA THR A 217 9.95 21.01 -0.77
C THR A 217 11.09 20.49 0.10
N THR A 218 11.29 19.17 0.16
CA THR A 218 12.43 18.57 0.88
C THR A 218 13.78 18.89 0.23
N LYS A 219 14.86 18.87 1.03
CA LYS A 219 16.25 18.97 0.55
C LYS A 219 16.66 17.81 -0.37
N ALA A 220 15.90 16.71 -0.37
CA ALA A 220 16.13 15.55 -1.22
C ALA A 220 15.34 15.58 -2.54
N THR A 221 14.67 16.69 -2.84
CA THR A 221 13.81 16.84 -4.03
C THR A 221 14.59 16.67 -5.34
N SER A 222 13.86 16.43 -6.42
CA SER A 222 14.38 16.33 -7.78
C SER A 222 13.36 16.90 -8.77
N PRO A 223 13.78 17.25 -10.00
CA PRO A 223 12.86 17.62 -11.07
C PRO A 223 11.70 16.64 -11.24
N TYR A 224 12.01 15.34 -11.15
CA TYR A 224 11.03 14.26 -11.22
C TYR A 224 9.94 14.39 -10.14
N ALA A 225 10.31 14.58 -8.88
CA ALA A 225 9.36 14.74 -7.78
C ALA A 225 8.49 16.00 -7.95
N ILE A 226 9.09 17.10 -8.42
CA ILE A 226 8.37 18.37 -8.63
C ILE A 226 7.37 18.26 -9.78
N ASP A 227 7.75 17.64 -10.90
CA ASP A 227 6.86 17.45 -12.06
C ASP A 227 5.68 16.52 -11.73
N LEU A 228 5.93 15.45 -10.96
CA LEU A 228 4.88 14.61 -10.41
C LEU A 228 3.98 15.43 -9.47
N GLY A 229 4.55 16.22 -8.56
CA GLY A 229 3.77 17.04 -7.63
C GLY A 229 2.86 18.06 -8.29
N ILE A 230 3.34 18.73 -9.35
CA ILE A 230 2.51 19.62 -10.18
C ILE A 230 1.34 18.84 -10.80
N SER A 231 1.60 17.62 -11.27
CA SER A 231 0.58 16.77 -11.88
C SER A 231 -0.47 16.31 -10.87
N VAL A 232 -0.05 15.88 -9.68
CA VAL A 232 -0.96 15.48 -8.58
C VAL A 232 -1.88 16.62 -8.18
N VAL A 233 -1.34 17.82 -7.92
CA VAL A 233 -2.15 18.97 -7.51
C VAL A 233 -3.17 19.33 -8.59
N LYS A 234 -2.80 19.30 -9.88
CA LYS A 234 -3.73 19.54 -10.99
C LYS A 234 -4.84 18.51 -11.03
N LEU A 235 -4.49 17.22 -10.99
CA LEU A 235 -5.46 16.12 -11.06
C LEU A 235 -6.43 16.15 -9.86
N VAL A 236 -5.92 16.37 -8.64
CA VAL A 236 -6.78 16.46 -7.45
C VAL A 236 -7.70 17.67 -7.55
N ALA A 237 -7.20 18.85 -7.95
CA ALA A 237 -8.02 20.04 -8.11
C ALA A 237 -9.15 19.86 -9.15
N GLU A 238 -8.88 19.11 -10.22
CA GLU A 238 -9.84 18.85 -11.29
C GLU A 238 -10.87 17.77 -10.91
N TYR A 239 -10.42 16.63 -10.39
CA TYR A 239 -11.26 15.43 -10.25
C TYR A 239 -11.86 15.23 -8.86
N LEU A 240 -11.31 15.83 -7.79
CA LEU A 240 -11.92 15.73 -6.46
C LEU A 240 -13.34 16.30 -6.43
N PRO A 241 -13.62 17.52 -6.94
CA PRO A 241 -14.99 18.05 -6.96
C PRO A 241 -15.97 17.15 -7.73
N VAL A 242 -15.50 16.51 -8.80
CA VAL A 242 -16.30 15.56 -9.61
C VAL A 242 -16.63 14.31 -8.80
N ALA A 243 -15.64 13.69 -8.14
CA ALA A 243 -15.85 12.50 -7.31
C ALA A 243 -16.72 12.77 -6.08
N LEU A 244 -16.71 13.98 -5.53
CA LEU A 244 -17.60 14.36 -4.41
C LEU A 244 -19.05 14.52 -4.86
N LYS A 245 -19.26 15.05 -6.08
CA LYS A 245 -20.60 15.21 -6.65
C LYS A 245 -21.17 13.88 -7.16
N ASP A 246 -20.33 13.05 -7.77
CA ASP A 246 -20.67 11.73 -8.28
C ASP A 246 -19.62 10.69 -7.84
N PRO A 247 -19.82 10.04 -6.68
CA PRO A 247 -18.89 9.04 -6.15
C PRO A 247 -18.67 7.81 -7.03
N LYS A 248 -19.56 7.59 -8.01
CA LYS A 248 -19.51 6.47 -8.97
C LYS A 248 -18.84 6.83 -10.29
N ASN A 249 -18.44 8.09 -10.48
CA ASN A 249 -17.72 8.53 -11.67
C ASN A 249 -16.33 7.84 -11.74
N LEU A 250 -16.21 6.86 -12.65
CA LEU A 250 -15.01 6.05 -12.80
C LEU A 250 -13.81 6.85 -13.31
N GLU A 251 -14.02 7.86 -14.14
CA GLU A 251 -12.96 8.74 -14.63
C GLU A 251 -12.36 9.56 -13.48
N ALA A 252 -13.20 10.15 -12.64
CA ALA A 252 -12.74 10.87 -11.46
C ALA A 252 -12.01 9.94 -10.48
N ARG A 253 -12.52 8.72 -10.26
CA ARG A 253 -11.83 7.72 -9.44
C ARG A 253 -10.48 7.31 -10.05
N TYR A 254 -10.41 7.15 -11.36
CA TYR A 254 -9.18 6.81 -12.07
C TYR A 254 -8.12 7.88 -11.86
N PHE A 255 -8.45 9.15 -12.11
CA PHE A 255 -7.46 10.22 -11.99
C PHE A 255 -7.07 10.54 -10.55
N LEU A 256 -7.97 10.36 -9.56
CA LEU A 256 -7.61 10.45 -8.15
C LEU A 256 -6.70 9.29 -7.72
N ALA A 257 -6.99 8.05 -8.13
CA ALA A 257 -6.12 6.91 -7.87
C ALA A 257 -4.74 7.08 -8.52
N TYR A 258 -4.71 7.62 -9.76
CA TYR A 258 -3.46 7.90 -10.46
C TYR A 258 -2.66 9.01 -9.75
N ALA A 259 -3.34 10.06 -9.29
CA ALA A 259 -2.71 11.12 -8.51
C ALA A 259 -2.07 10.58 -7.23
N ALA A 260 -2.74 9.69 -6.50
CA ALA A 260 -2.18 9.07 -5.31
C ALA A 260 -1.01 8.12 -5.60
N LEU A 261 -1.06 7.37 -6.71
CA LEU A 261 0.01 6.47 -7.12
C LEU A 261 1.32 7.19 -7.43
N ILE A 262 1.23 8.40 -8.01
CA ILE A 262 2.40 9.19 -8.40
C ILE A 262 2.80 10.25 -7.34
N ALA A 263 2.10 10.28 -6.20
CA ALA A 263 2.39 11.19 -5.10
C ALA A 263 3.59 10.71 -4.26
#